data_AF-A0A928ZAL7-F1
#
_entry.id   AF-A0A928ZAL7-F1
#
_cell.length_a   1.000
_cell.length_b   1.000
_cell.length_c   1.000
_cell.angle_alpha   90.00
_cell.angle_beta   90.00
_cell.angle_gamma   90.00
#
_symmetry.space_group_name_H-M   'P 1'
#
loop_
_entity.id
_entity.type
_entity.pdbx_description
1 polymer ?
#
loop_
_entity_poly.entity_id
_entity_poly.type
_entity_poly.pdbx_seq_one_letter_code
_entity_poly.pdbx_strand_id
1 'polypeptide(L)'
;MSKANVTHLEPRQLQWFRRQLRSWAKDNLRDFPWRHTQEPYRLFVAEFLLQKTNAATVAPIYEALLDRYPHPEQLAAAPIEEIAQILKPLGLFFRAERLSQSVQTIVRSNRGRIPKTEAALLKLPGVGKYTARAILAGAFDRRAAVLDTNVARILERFFGLQGERVKSRCKLLWA
;
A
#
# COMPACT_ATOMS: atom_id res chain seq x y z
N MET A 1 33.46 -12.10 -5.74
CA MET A 1 32.44 -11.73 -4.72
C MET A 1 31.16 -12.49 -5.04
N SER A 2 30.76 -13.39 -4.16
CA SER A 2 29.77 -14.44 -4.42
C SER A 2 28.35 -13.88 -4.59
N LYS A 3 27.66 -14.29 -5.67
CA LYS A 3 26.22 -14.06 -5.85
C LYS A 3 25.50 -14.89 -4.78
N ALA A 4 24.79 -14.24 -3.86
CA ALA A 4 23.90 -14.94 -2.95
C ALA A 4 22.80 -15.64 -3.77
N ASN A 5 22.95 -16.95 -3.95
CA ASN A 5 21.95 -17.82 -4.56
C ASN A 5 20.77 -17.93 -3.58
N VAL A 6 19.63 -17.36 -3.95
CA VAL A 6 18.37 -17.39 -3.17
C VAL A 6 17.71 -18.76 -3.15
N THR A 7 18.38 -19.77 -3.71
CA THR A 7 17.86 -21.12 -3.82
C THR A 7 17.68 -21.85 -2.49
N HIS A 8 18.25 -21.36 -1.36
CA HIS A 8 18.01 -21.98 -0.05
C HIS A 8 17.94 -20.95 1.08
N LEU A 9 16.74 -20.44 1.38
CA LEU A 9 16.46 -19.93 2.72
C LEU A 9 16.21 -21.14 3.63
N GLU A 10 17.02 -21.28 4.69
CA GLU A 10 16.90 -22.40 5.62
C GLU A 10 15.49 -22.45 6.27
N PRO A 11 14.73 -23.56 6.16
CA PRO A 11 13.35 -23.63 6.64
C PRO A 11 13.20 -23.28 8.12
N ARG A 12 14.18 -23.68 8.95
CA ARG A 12 14.21 -23.36 10.38
C ARG A 12 14.36 -21.85 10.63
N GLN A 13 15.22 -21.19 9.86
CA GLN A 13 15.43 -19.74 9.95
C GLN A 13 14.17 -18.97 9.52
N LEU A 14 13.51 -19.41 8.44
CA LEU A 14 12.26 -18.83 7.96
C LEU A 14 11.11 -19.00 8.97
N GLN A 15 10.99 -20.19 9.57
CA GLN A 15 9.99 -20.46 10.60
C GLN A 15 10.23 -19.60 11.85
N TRP A 16 11.49 -19.49 12.29
CA TRP A 16 11.87 -18.62 13.40
C TRP A 16 11.51 -17.17 13.10
N PHE A 17 11.88 -16.63 11.94
CA PHE A 17 11.62 -15.24 11.55
C PHE A 17 10.12 -14.93 11.56
N ARG A 18 9.30 -15.79 10.93
CA ARG A 18 7.84 -15.63 10.92
C ARG A 18 7.23 -15.66 12.32
N ARG A 19 7.72 -16.54 13.19
CA ARG A 19 7.25 -16.64 14.58
C ARG A 19 7.60 -15.39 15.37
N GLN A 20 8.84 -14.92 15.30
CA GLN A 20 9.27 -13.73 16.02
C GLN A 20 8.54 -12.47 15.53
N LEU A 21 8.39 -12.31 14.21
CA LEU A 21 7.67 -11.18 13.64
C LEU A 21 6.20 -11.15 14.08
N ARG A 22 5.52 -12.31 14.07
CA ARG A 22 4.14 -12.41 14.58
C ARG A 22 4.05 -12.14 16.07
N SER A 23 5.00 -12.65 16.86
CA SER A 23 5.01 -12.43 18.31
C SER A 23 5.18 -10.94 18.63
N TRP A 24 6.19 -10.29 18.01
CA TRP A 24 6.41 -8.86 18.16
C TRP A 24 5.19 -8.04 17.72
N ALA A 25 4.56 -8.42 16.59
CA ALA A 25 3.40 -7.70 16.07
C ALA A 25 2.19 -7.69 17.02
N LYS A 26 2.03 -8.68 17.91
CA LYS A 26 0.89 -8.69 18.86
C LYS A 26 0.87 -7.45 19.75
N ASP A 27 2.04 -7.02 20.21
CA ASP A 27 2.14 -5.98 21.25
C ASP A 27 2.71 -4.65 20.73
N ASN A 28 3.23 -4.62 19.49
CA ASN A 28 4.00 -3.48 18.97
C ASN A 28 3.43 -2.85 17.70
N LEU A 29 2.29 -3.34 17.20
CA LEU A 29 1.66 -2.72 16.05
C LEU A 29 1.12 -1.34 16.42
N ARG A 30 1.59 -0.32 15.71
CA ARG A 30 1.05 1.04 15.81
C ARG A 30 -0.42 1.05 15.41
N ASP A 31 -1.19 1.88 16.11
CA ASP A 31 -2.60 2.05 15.86
C ASP A 31 -2.85 3.17 14.83
N PHE A 32 -3.62 2.85 13.79
CA PHE A 32 -4.01 3.78 12.73
C PHE A 32 -5.38 3.39 12.17
N PRO A 33 -6.23 4.35 11.74
CA PRO A 33 -7.63 4.08 11.41
C PRO A 33 -7.82 3.06 10.27
N TRP A 34 -6.94 3.05 9.27
CA TRP A 34 -6.99 2.07 8.18
C TRP A 34 -6.63 0.64 8.58
N ARG A 35 -6.16 0.39 9.81
CA ARG A 35 -5.91 -0.97 10.32
C ARG A 35 -7.18 -1.63 10.88
N HIS A 36 -8.25 -0.86 11.08
CA HIS A 36 -9.52 -1.31 11.65
C HIS A 36 -10.60 -1.55 10.59
N THR A 37 -10.20 -1.65 9.32
CA THR A 37 -11.13 -1.86 8.21
C THR A 37 -10.55 -2.80 7.17
N GLN A 38 -11.43 -3.59 6.56
CA GLN A 38 -11.15 -4.39 5.37
C GLN A 38 -11.91 -3.83 4.15
N GLU A 39 -12.55 -2.67 4.29
CA GLU A 39 -13.34 -2.06 3.23
C GLU A 39 -12.39 -1.57 2.12
N PRO A 40 -12.52 -2.09 0.88
CA PRO A 40 -11.52 -1.84 -0.15
C PRO A 40 -11.31 -0.36 -0.50
N TYR A 41 -12.36 0.46 -0.53
CA TYR A 41 -12.23 1.88 -0.87
C TYR A 41 -11.45 2.64 0.19
N ARG A 42 -11.78 2.42 1.47
CA ARG A 42 -11.02 2.93 2.61
C ARG A 42 -9.55 2.53 2.58
N LEU A 43 -9.24 1.28 2.27
CA LEU A 43 -7.84 0.83 2.15
C LEU A 43 -7.13 1.45 0.93
N PHE A 44 -7.82 1.58 -0.21
CA PHE A 44 -7.29 2.27 -1.38
C PHE A 44 -6.92 3.72 -1.08
N VAL A 45 -7.79 4.46 -0.39
CA VAL A 45 -7.52 5.85 0.02
C VAL A 45 -6.31 5.92 0.95
N ALA A 46 -6.26 5.08 1.99
CA ALA A 46 -5.13 5.04 2.92
C ALA A 46 -3.80 4.80 2.18
N GLU A 47 -3.75 3.78 1.33
CA GLU A 47 -2.57 3.41 0.57
C GLU A 47 -2.12 4.50 -0.41
N PHE A 48 -3.06 5.25 -1.00
CA PHE A 48 -2.73 6.39 -1.86
C PHE A 48 -2.10 7.54 -1.05
N LEU A 49 -2.68 7.86 0.11
CA LEU A 49 -2.23 8.95 0.96
C LEU A 49 -0.88 8.66 1.64
N LEU A 50 -0.59 7.40 1.97
CA LEU A 50 0.66 6.96 2.61
C LEU A 50 1.90 7.02 1.70
N GLN A 51 1.70 7.26 0.40
CA GLN A 51 2.80 7.33 -0.56
C GLN A 51 3.69 8.56 -0.29
N LYS A 52 4.93 8.34 0.18
CA LYS A 52 5.93 9.38 0.48
C LYS A 52 5.45 10.39 1.56
N THR A 53 4.68 9.94 2.54
CA THR A 53 4.19 10.74 3.67
C THR A 53 4.41 10.01 4.99
N ASN A 54 4.22 10.70 6.11
CA ASN A 54 4.24 10.10 7.44
C ASN A 54 2.82 9.66 7.83
N ALA A 55 2.67 8.41 8.29
CA ALA A 55 1.40 7.84 8.75
C ALA A 55 0.69 8.71 9.81
N ALA A 56 1.41 9.27 10.78
CA ALA A 56 0.82 10.12 11.81
C ALA A 56 0.16 11.38 11.22
N THR A 57 0.77 11.96 10.18
CA THR A 57 0.21 13.12 9.46
C THR A 57 -0.94 12.72 8.53
N VAL A 58 -0.93 11.49 8.01
CA VAL A 58 -1.98 10.97 7.12
C VAL A 58 -3.29 10.70 7.88
N ALA A 59 -3.24 10.22 9.12
CA ALA A 59 -4.42 9.84 9.89
C ALA A 59 -5.56 10.89 9.90
N PRO A 60 -5.35 12.16 10.30
CA PRO A 60 -6.43 13.14 10.30
C PRO A 60 -6.94 13.51 8.90
N ILE A 61 -6.07 13.45 7.88
CA ILE A 61 -6.43 13.78 6.49
C ILE A 61 -7.23 12.65 5.85
N TYR A 62 -6.87 11.40 6.18
CA TYR A 62 -7.59 10.21 5.80
C TYR A 62 -9.03 10.24 6.33
N GLU A 63 -9.21 10.55 7.61
CA GLU A 63 -10.53 10.67 8.23
C GLU A 63 -11.34 11.81 7.58
N ALA A 64 -10.76 13.02 7.47
CA ALA A 64 -11.43 14.15 6.84
C ALA A 64 -11.87 13.89 5.38
N LEU A 65 -11.03 13.21 4.59
CA LEU A 65 -11.35 12.88 3.21
C LEU A 65 -12.51 11.87 3.12
N LEU A 66 -12.51 10.86 3.99
CA LEU A 66 -13.56 9.82 4.00
C LEU A 66 -14.86 10.27 4.66
N ASP A 67 -14.81 11.21 5.59
CA ASP A 67 -16.00 11.86 6.14
C ASP A 67 -16.69 12.72 5.07
N ARG A 68 -15.89 13.39 4.23
CA ARG A 68 -16.40 14.22 3.13
C ARG A 68 -16.88 13.39 1.94
N TYR A 69 -16.13 12.35 1.58
CA TYR A 69 -16.40 11.47 0.43
C TYR A 69 -16.36 10.00 0.88
N PRO A 70 -17.42 9.50 1.54
CA PRO A 70 -17.45 8.12 2.05
C PRO A 70 -17.51 7.05 0.96
N HIS A 71 -17.86 7.43 -0.27
CA HIS A 71 -17.95 6.52 -1.42
C HIS A 71 -17.09 6.95 -2.62
N PRO A 72 -16.57 5.99 -3.40
CA PRO A 72 -15.81 6.25 -4.64
C PRO A 72 -16.52 7.20 -5.59
N GLU A 73 -17.84 7.07 -5.76
CA GLU A 73 -18.64 7.90 -6.64
C GLU A 73 -18.62 9.38 -6.24
N GLN A 74 -18.66 9.65 -4.94
CA GLN A 74 -18.61 11.01 -4.41
C GLN A 74 -17.23 11.63 -4.61
N LEU A 75 -16.16 10.86 -4.35
CA LEU A 75 -14.79 11.34 -4.58
C LEU A 75 -14.47 11.51 -6.07
N ALA A 76 -15.05 10.69 -6.96
CA ALA A 76 -14.90 10.84 -8.40
C ALA A 76 -15.57 12.11 -8.96
N ALA A 77 -16.69 12.53 -8.34
CA ALA A 77 -17.45 13.71 -8.72
C ALA A 77 -16.97 15.00 -8.04
N ALA A 78 -16.09 14.89 -7.04
CA ALA A 78 -15.58 16.04 -6.29
C ALA A 78 -14.71 16.95 -7.17
N PRO A 79 -14.81 18.29 -7.01
CA PRO A 79 -13.88 19.23 -7.63
C PRO A 79 -12.43 18.91 -7.23
N ILE A 80 -11.50 18.97 -8.18
CA ILE A 80 -10.09 18.65 -7.93
C ILE A 80 -9.51 19.63 -6.90
N GLU A 81 -9.97 20.88 -6.90
CA GLU A 81 -9.57 21.94 -5.98
C GLU A 81 -9.95 21.61 -4.53
N GLU A 82 -11.13 21.02 -4.30
CA GLU A 82 -11.56 20.58 -2.97
C GLU A 82 -10.68 19.42 -2.47
N ILE A 83 -10.42 18.43 -3.33
CA ILE A 83 -9.50 17.33 -3.01
C ILE A 83 -8.10 17.90 -2.70
N ALA A 84 -7.59 18.80 -3.54
CA ALA A 84 -6.27 19.41 -3.36
C ALA A 84 -6.16 20.18 -2.04
N GLN A 85 -7.23 20.87 -1.64
CA GLN A 85 -7.27 21.59 -0.37
C GLN A 85 -7.22 20.64 0.83
N ILE A 86 -7.93 19.51 0.79
CA ILE A 86 -7.87 18.46 1.83
C ILE A 86 -6.46 17.86 1.91
N LEU A 87 -5.81 17.63 0.77
CA LEU A 87 -4.46 17.02 0.70
C LEU A 87 -3.31 18.01 0.95
N LYS A 88 -3.58 19.32 0.98
CA LYS A 88 -2.59 20.38 1.13
C LYS A 88 -1.68 20.18 2.37
N PRO A 89 -2.18 19.78 3.56
CA PRO A 89 -1.34 19.57 4.74
C PRO A 89 -0.32 18.43 4.57
N LEU A 90 -0.55 17.48 3.65
CA LEU A 90 0.41 16.41 3.34
C LEU A 90 1.52 16.86 2.39
N GLY A 91 1.47 18.10 1.88
CA GLY A 91 2.29 18.54 0.76
C GLY A 91 1.94 17.80 -0.55
N LEU A 92 0.74 17.20 -0.64
CA LEU A 92 0.33 16.32 -1.74
C LEU A 92 -0.77 16.93 -2.64
N PHE A 93 -0.98 18.24 -2.61
CA PHE A 93 -2.01 18.90 -3.43
C PHE A 93 -1.89 18.54 -4.92
N PHE A 94 -0.67 18.39 -5.44
CA PHE A 94 -0.39 17.98 -6.83
C PHE A 94 -0.84 16.55 -7.17
N ARG A 95 -1.22 15.74 -6.18
CA ARG A 95 -1.74 14.37 -6.40
C ARG A 95 -3.26 14.30 -6.43
N ALA A 96 -3.96 15.39 -6.13
CA ALA A 96 -5.43 15.42 -6.17
C ALA A 96 -5.97 14.98 -7.54
N GLU A 97 -5.37 15.48 -8.62
CA GLU A 97 -5.73 15.09 -9.99
C GLU A 97 -5.54 13.58 -10.20
N ARG A 98 -4.41 13.03 -9.76
CA ARG A 98 -4.12 11.60 -9.93
C ARG A 98 -5.04 10.72 -9.09
N LEU A 99 -5.40 11.14 -7.88
CA LEU A 99 -6.41 10.47 -7.06
C LEU A 99 -7.77 10.50 -7.75
N SER A 100 -8.19 11.67 -8.22
CA SER A 100 -9.46 11.87 -8.94
C SER A 100 -9.55 10.97 -10.19
N GLN A 101 -8.52 10.99 -11.05
CA GLN A 101 -8.44 10.12 -12.23
C GLN A 101 -8.54 8.62 -11.88
N SER A 102 -7.89 8.23 -10.78
CA SER A 102 -7.90 6.84 -10.29
C SER A 102 -9.30 6.40 -9.86
N VAL A 103 -9.99 7.23 -9.07
CA VAL A 103 -11.33 6.95 -8.57
C VAL A 103 -12.38 7.05 -9.68
N GLN A 104 -12.24 7.99 -10.62
CA GLN A 104 -13.07 8.05 -11.83
C GLN A 104 -12.93 6.78 -12.68
N THR A 105 -11.70 6.26 -12.82
CA THR A 105 -11.47 4.98 -13.52
C THR A 105 -12.15 3.82 -12.80
N ILE A 106 -12.06 3.77 -11.46
CA ILE A 106 -12.77 2.77 -10.64
C ILE A 106 -14.29 2.83 -10.87
N VAL A 107 -14.87 4.04 -10.83
CA VAL A 107 -16.30 4.26 -11.02
C VAL A 107 -16.74 3.84 -12.42
N ARG A 108 -16.05 4.31 -13.46
CA ARG A 108 -16.35 4.02 -14.86
C ARG A 108 -16.18 2.55 -15.22
N SER A 109 -15.05 1.95 -14.85
CA SER A 109 -14.67 0.61 -15.32
C SER A 109 -15.13 -0.52 -14.39
N ASN A 110 -15.45 -0.22 -13.13
CA ASN A 110 -15.80 -1.25 -12.14
C ASN A 110 -16.99 -0.87 -11.23
N ARG A 111 -17.83 0.09 -11.64
CA ARG A 111 -19.05 0.51 -10.93
C ARG A 111 -18.79 0.83 -9.45
N GLY A 112 -17.73 1.60 -9.21
CA GLY A 112 -17.31 2.03 -7.87
C GLY A 112 -16.54 0.98 -7.08
N ARG A 113 -16.50 -0.28 -7.51
CA ARG A 113 -15.82 -1.33 -6.74
C ARG A 113 -14.32 -1.27 -6.96
N ILE A 114 -13.52 -1.41 -5.90
CA ILE A 114 -12.07 -1.57 -6.05
C ILE A 114 -11.76 -2.90 -6.76
N PRO A 115 -10.89 -2.92 -7.79
CA PRO A 115 -10.56 -4.15 -8.50
C PRO A 115 -9.92 -5.22 -7.61
N LYS A 116 -10.28 -6.48 -7.84
CA LYS A 116 -9.83 -7.64 -7.03
C LYS A 116 -8.63 -8.39 -7.63
N THR A 117 -7.96 -7.81 -8.62
CA THR A 117 -6.80 -8.42 -9.28
C THR A 117 -5.65 -7.44 -9.38
N GLU A 118 -4.42 -7.93 -9.25
CA GLU A 118 -3.20 -7.10 -9.31
C GLU A 118 -3.12 -6.40 -10.68
N ALA A 119 -3.40 -7.12 -11.77
CA ALA A 119 -3.37 -6.59 -13.13
C ALA A 119 -4.38 -5.45 -13.35
N ALA A 120 -5.55 -5.48 -12.73
CA ALA A 120 -6.53 -4.40 -12.84
C ALA A 120 -6.16 -3.20 -11.96
N LEU A 121 -5.66 -3.45 -10.74
CA LEU A 121 -5.20 -2.39 -9.85
C LEU A 121 -4.01 -1.62 -10.45
N LEU A 122 -3.07 -2.31 -11.11
CA LEU A 122 -1.93 -1.69 -11.78
C LEU A 122 -2.30 -0.78 -12.96
N LYS A 123 -3.53 -0.84 -13.48
CA LYS A 123 -4.02 0.07 -14.51
C LYS A 123 -4.50 1.41 -13.93
N LEU A 124 -4.68 1.49 -12.62
CA LEU A 124 -5.18 2.69 -11.97
C LEU A 124 -4.06 3.76 -11.86
N PRO A 125 -4.33 5.02 -12.25
CA PRO A 125 -3.41 6.13 -12.02
C PRO A 125 -2.91 6.20 -10.58
N GLY A 126 -1.58 6.26 -10.42
CA GLY A 126 -0.94 6.35 -9.10
C GLY A 126 -0.85 5.04 -8.32
N VAL A 127 -1.31 3.91 -8.86
CA VAL A 127 -1.22 2.60 -8.21
C VAL A 127 -0.04 1.81 -8.75
N GLY A 128 0.98 1.66 -7.91
CA GLY A 128 2.12 0.77 -8.18
C GLY A 128 1.94 -0.63 -7.59
N LYS A 129 2.92 -1.51 -7.85
CA LYS A 129 2.93 -2.91 -7.38
C LYS A 129 2.74 -3.06 -5.86
N TYR A 130 3.38 -2.19 -5.08
CA TYR A 130 3.21 -2.15 -3.62
C TYR A 130 1.73 -1.93 -3.26
N THR A 131 1.15 -0.80 -3.70
CA THR A 131 -0.24 -0.43 -3.38
C THR A 131 -1.23 -1.46 -3.88
N ALA A 132 -1.05 -1.97 -5.10
CA ALA A 132 -1.90 -3.03 -5.64
C ALA A 132 -1.92 -4.27 -4.72
N ARG A 133 -0.74 -4.74 -4.29
CA ARG A 133 -0.64 -5.92 -3.42
C ARG A 133 -1.08 -5.64 -1.98
N ALA A 134 -0.86 -4.43 -1.47
CA ALA A 134 -1.34 -4.02 -0.16
C ALA A 134 -2.88 -4.03 -0.10
N ILE A 135 -3.55 -3.51 -1.12
CA ILE A 135 -5.02 -3.58 -1.26
C ILE A 135 -5.48 -5.04 -1.34
N LEU A 136 -4.83 -5.88 -2.15
CA LEU A 136 -5.19 -7.30 -2.28
C LEU A 136 -5.05 -8.06 -0.96
N ALA A 137 -3.97 -7.82 -0.22
CA ALA A 137 -3.72 -8.46 1.06
C ALA A 137 -4.68 -7.95 2.15
N GLY A 138 -4.90 -6.64 2.23
CA GLY A 138 -5.71 -6.03 3.28
C GLY A 138 -7.22 -6.15 3.07
N ALA A 139 -7.70 -6.01 1.83
CA ALA A 139 -9.12 -5.90 1.53
C ALA A 139 -9.75 -7.19 0.99
N PHE A 140 -8.94 -8.10 0.45
CA PHE A 140 -9.42 -9.29 -0.27
C PHE A 140 -8.77 -10.60 0.20
N ASP A 141 -8.07 -10.56 1.35
CA ASP A 141 -7.37 -11.70 1.96
C ASP A 141 -6.53 -12.52 0.96
N ARG A 142 -5.94 -11.83 -0.02
CA ARG A 142 -5.06 -12.49 -0.99
C ARG A 142 -3.67 -12.62 -0.40
N ARG A 143 -3.03 -13.77 -0.62
CA ARG A 143 -1.61 -13.98 -0.34
C ARG A 143 -0.75 -13.18 -1.34
N ALA A 144 -0.69 -11.87 -1.15
CA ALA A 144 0.06 -10.94 -1.97
C ALA A 144 1.20 -10.35 -1.16
N ALA A 145 2.44 -10.72 -1.49
CA ALA A 145 3.62 -10.20 -0.80
C ALA A 145 3.77 -8.69 -1.08
N VAL A 146 3.89 -7.88 -0.03
CA VAL A 146 4.08 -6.44 -0.12
C VAL A 146 5.55 -6.11 0.17
N LEU A 147 6.19 -5.39 -0.74
CA LEU A 147 7.62 -5.05 -0.64
C LEU A 147 7.82 -3.55 -0.84
N ASP A 148 8.28 -2.89 0.22
CA ASP A 148 8.83 -1.53 0.18
C ASP A 148 10.32 -1.54 0.55
N THR A 149 10.90 -0.35 0.69
CA THR A 149 12.30 -0.21 1.09
C THR A 149 12.57 -0.69 2.52
N ASN A 150 11.57 -0.65 3.42
CA ASN A 150 11.70 -1.09 4.81
C ASN A 150 11.71 -2.62 4.90
N VAL A 151 10.74 -3.28 4.26
CA VAL A 151 10.67 -4.74 4.17
C VAL A 151 11.92 -5.27 3.48
N ALA A 152 12.33 -4.68 2.35
CA ALA A 152 13.57 -5.05 1.68
C ALA A 152 14.78 -4.97 2.61
N ARG A 153 14.94 -3.86 3.34
CA ARG A 153 16.05 -3.68 4.29
C ARG A 153 16.09 -4.77 5.36
N ILE A 154 14.93 -5.18 5.89
CA ILE A 154 14.84 -6.27 6.87
C ILE A 154 15.28 -7.58 6.24
N LEU A 155 14.75 -7.91 5.06
CA LEU A 155 15.07 -9.16 4.37
C LEU A 155 16.57 -9.25 4.02
N GLU A 156 17.16 -8.16 3.53
CA GLU A 156 18.59 -8.11 3.19
C GLU A 156 19.49 -8.29 4.40
N ARG A 157 19.18 -7.60 5.50
CA ARG A 157 20.00 -7.67 6.72
C ARG A 157 19.85 -9.00 7.45
N PHE A 158 18.63 -9.54 7.51
CA PHE A 158 18.36 -10.75 8.28
C PHE A 158 18.72 -12.03 7.52
N PHE A 159 18.38 -12.10 6.23
CA PHE A 159 18.62 -13.30 5.41
C PHE A 159 19.88 -13.19 4.55
N GLY A 160 20.64 -12.09 4.65
CA GLY A 160 21.84 -11.88 3.84
C GLY A 160 21.55 -11.73 2.34
N LEU A 161 20.30 -11.42 1.97
CA LEU A 161 19.91 -11.23 0.58
C LEU A 161 20.61 -9.99 0.01
N GLN A 162 21.18 -10.11 -1.18
CA GLN A 162 21.71 -8.98 -1.93
C GLN A 162 20.71 -8.58 -3.00
N GLY A 163 19.77 -7.68 -2.64
CA GLY A 163 18.86 -7.11 -3.60
C GLY A 163 19.51 -6.01 -4.45
N GLU A 164 18.91 -5.70 -5.60
CA GLU A 164 19.35 -4.62 -6.48
C GLU A 164 19.27 -3.24 -5.78
N ARG A 165 19.95 -2.22 -6.33
CA ARG A 165 19.89 -0.85 -5.80
C ARG A 165 18.45 -0.32 -5.70
N VAL A 166 17.59 -0.69 -6.66
CA VAL A 166 16.16 -0.37 -6.65
C VAL A 166 15.38 -1.58 -6.16
N LYS A 167 15.02 -1.58 -4.86
CA LYS A 167 14.36 -2.72 -4.20
C LYS A 167 13.01 -3.09 -4.83
N SER A 168 12.26 -2.11 -5.29
CA SER A 168 10.97 -2.33 -5.98
C SER A 168 11.12 -3.03 -7.34
N ARG A 169 12.32 -3.09 -7.92
CA ARG A 169 12.61 -3.79 -9.19
C ARG A 169 13.33 -5.12 -8.99
N CYS A 170 13.78 -5.41 -7.77
CA CYS A 170 14.54 -6.61 -7.48
C CYS A 170 13.63 -7.84 -7.56
N LYS A 171 13.72 -8.59 -8.66
CA LYS A 171 12.93 -9.82 -8.87
C LYS A 171 13.12 -10.81 -7.73
N LEU A 172 14.32 -10.86 -7.17
CA LEU A 172 14.69 -11.70 -6.03
C LEU A 172 13.84 -11.49 -4.78
N LEU A 173 13.51 -10.22 -4.49
CA LEU A 173 12.72 -9.86 -3.31
C LEU A 173 11.21 -9.98 -3.55
N TRP A 174 10.81 -10.18 -4.80
CA TRP A 174 9.42 -10.37 -5.21
C TRP A 174 9.06 -11.83 -5.56
N ALA A 175 10.08 -12.69 -5.73
CA ALA A 175 9.95 -14.12 -5.98
C ALA A 175 9.49 -14.84 -4.71
#